data_AF-A0A8S3IP33-F1
#
_entry.id   AF-A0A8S3IP33-F1
#
_cell.length_a   1.000
_cell.length_b   1.000
_cell.length_c   1.000
_cell.angle_alpha   90.00
_cell.angle_beta   90.00
_cell.angle_gamma   90.00
#
_symmetry.space_group_name_H-M   'P 1'
#
loop_
_entity.id
_entity.type
_entity.pdbx_description
1 polymer ?
#
loop_
_entity_poly.entity_id
_entity_poly.type
_entity_poly.pdbx_seq_one_letter_code
_entity_poly.pdbx_strand_id
1 'polypeptide(L)'
;GFHYDVSDGRLERFEKSFQAPHVRLITIDDDDINFILVNSMAFEGDQCRLCARAEKELNEIVNELHRSGLATKPVFLSHFPLYRASDANCSLWRQSSLSQSTRHKERYDVLSREASDNLLKKIKPRLVFTAHTHDFCYTEHTDIKGKVIPEWTVPSFSWRNRDDPSFMLLSITTNNERVSHCRLPRESTVFWSYGIGAFLLIFYILFGGRRPLGWFAFCFLRKRIKL
;
A
#
# COMPACT_ATOMS: atom_id res chain seq x y z
N GLY A 1 12.03 1.24 6.70
CA GLY A 1 13.27 1.77 7.29
C GLY A 1 12.98 3.15 7.81
N PHE A 2 13.63 3.58 8.88
CA PHE A 2 13.45 4.90 9.46
C PHE A 2 14.68 5.76 9.22
N HIS A 3 14.50 7.08 9.20
CA HIS A 3 15.56 8.05 8.95
C HIS A 3 16.81 7.79 9.81
N TYR A 4 16.63 7.58 11.12
CA TYR A 4 17.72 7.39 12.09
C TYR A 4 18.42 6.01 11.99
N ASP A 5 17.82 5.05 11.29
CA ASP A 5 18.33 3.67 11.15
C ASP A 5 19.12 3.45 9.84
N VAL A 6 19.19 4.47 8.99
CA VAL A 6 19.97 4.40 7.75
C VAL A 6 21.45 4.55 8.11
N SER A 7 22.29 3.59 7.71
CA SER A 7 23.75 3.70 7.74
C SER A 7 24.31 3.69 6.31
N ASP A 8 25.54 4.18 6.10
CA ASP A 8 26.13 4.29 4.75
C ASP A 8 26.19 2.94 4.06
N GLY A 9 26.68 1.91 4.76
CA GLY A 9 26.75 0.56 4.20
C GLY A 9 25.38 -0.07 3.92
N ARG A 10 24.32 0.30 4.66
CA ARG A 10 22.95 -0.17 4.37
C ARG A 10 22.39 0.53 3.14
N LEU A 11 22.63 1.84 3.02
CA LEU A 11 22.19 2.63 1.90
C LEU A 11 22.89 2.20 0.61
N GLU A 12 24.23 2.15 0.59
CA GLU A 12 25.01 1.79 -0.59
C GLU A 12 24.60 0.41 -1.12
N ARG A 13 24.43 -0.56 -0.23
CA ARG A 13 23.91 -1.88 -0.60
C ARG A 13 22.52 -1.82 -1.22
N PHE A 14 21.64 -0.99 -0.67
CA PHE A 14 20.27 -0.83 -1.16
C PHE A 14 20.26 -0.18 -2.55
N GLU A 15 20.97 0.94 -2.72
CA GLU A 15 21.12 1.65 -3.99
C GLU A 15 21.69 0.71 -5.07
N LYS A 16 22.74 -0.04 -4.74
CA LYS A 16 23.39 -0.97 -5.67
C LYS A 16 22.50 -2.16 -6.05
N SER A 17 21.79 -2.75 -5.09
CA SER A 17 21.00 -3.96 -5.33
C SER A 17 19.69 -3.68 -6.06
N PHE A 18 19.06 -2.52 -5.80
CA PHE A 18 17.75 -2.15 -6.33
C PHE A 18 17.80 -1.02 -7.36
N GLN A 19 19.01 -0.57 -7.73
CA GLN A 19 19.26 0.55 -8.63
C GLN A 19 18.45 1.79 -8.22
N ALA A 20 18.36 2.03 -6.92
CA ALA A 20 17.39 2.95 -6.31
C ALA A 20 18.04 4.29 -5.95
N PRO A 21 18.01 5.33 -6.82
CA PRO A 21 18.46 6.67 -6.45
C PRO A 21 17.56 7.26 -5.36
N HIS A 22 17.96 8.41 -4.78
CA HIS A 22 17.12 9.08 -3.78
C HIS A 22 15.84 9.63 -4.41
N VAL A 23 15.89 10.05 -5.67
CA VAL A 23 14.72 10.46 -6.44
C VAL A 23 14.74 9.75 -7.79
N ARG A 24 13.63 9.12 -8.15
CA ARG A 24 13.45 8.41 -9.42
C ARG A 24 12.27 9.00 -10.18
N LEU A 25 12.51 9.40 -11.42
CA LEU A 25 11.45 9.67 -12.39
C LEU A 25 11.08 8.37 -13.11
N ILE A 26 9.78 8.08 -13.16
CA ILE A 26 9.23 6.94 -13.91
C ILE A 26 8.18 7.53 -14.86
N THR A 27 8.34 7.30 -16.16
CA THR A 27 7.39 7.73 -17.18
C THR A 27 6.69 6.51 -17.75
N ILE A 28 5.37 6.58 -17.92
CA ILE A 28 4.58 5.55 -18.58
C ILE A 28 4.28 6.04 -20.00
N ASP A 29 4.84 5.35 -21.00
CA ASP A 29 4.98 5.80 -22.39
C ASP A 29 3.66 6.02 -23.15
N ASP A 30 2.57 5.35 -22.77
CA ASP A 30 1.31 5.42 -23.52
C ASP A 30 0.56 6.77 -23.34
N ASP A 31 0.83 7.51 -22.26
CA ASP A 31 0.08 8.74 -21.89
C ASP A 31 0.99 9.89 -21.37
N ASP A 32 2.32 9.77 -21.48
CA ASP A 32 3.29 10.75 -20.93
C ASP A 32 3.03 11.07 -19.43
N ILE A 33 2.72 10.04 -18.65
CA ILE A 33 2.41 10.19 -17.22
C ILE A 33 3.68 9.99 -16.41
N ASN A 34 4.07 11.06 -15.71
CA ASN A 34 5.29 11.08 -14.91
C ASN A 34 4.99 10.78 -13.44
N PHE A 35 5.78 9.89 -12.86
CA PHE A 35 5.77 9.56 -11.44
C PHE A 35 7.12 9.96 -10.86
N ILE A 36 7.09 10.73 -9.77
CA ILE A 36 8.29 11.08 -9.01
C ILE A 36 8.27 10.28 -7.72
N LEU A 37 9.15 9.30 -7.62
CA LEU A 37 9.37 8.52 -6.41
C LEU A 37 10.52 9.10 -5.61
N VAL A 38 10.27 9.41 -4.33
CA VAL A 38 11.30 9.94 -3.43
C VAL A 38 11.61 8.99 -2.30
N ASN A 39 12.88 8.99 -1.90
CA ASN A 39 13.31 8.50 -0.61
C ASN A 39 12.92 9.53 0.45
N SER A 40 11.73 9.36 1.02
CA SER A 40 11.13 10.29 1.98
C SER A 40 12.00 10.56 3.21
N MET A 41 12.85 9.60 3.61
CA MET A 41 13.79 9.78 4.73
C MET A 41 14.85 10.86 4.43
N ALA A 42 15.10 11.21 3.16
CA ALA A 42 16.06 12.24 2.80
C ALA A 42 15.47 13.67 2.80
N PHE A 43 14.21 13.85 3.18
CA PHE A 43 13.51 15.15 3.09
C PHE A 43 13.05 15.70 4.44
N GLU A 44 13.53 15.15 5.57
CA GLU A 44 13.16 15.60 6.92
C GLU A 44 13.67 17.02 7.28
N GLY A 45 14.51 17.62 6.43
CA GLY A 45 14.99 18.99 6.60
C GLY A 45 16.01 19.18 7.71
N ASP A 46 16.64 18.09 8.16
CA ASP A 46 17.59 18.05 9.28
C ASP A 46 19.06 18.03 8.84
N GLN A 47 19.34 18.46 7.60
CA GLN A 47 20.68 18.50 7.01
C GLN A 47 21.39 17.14 7.02
N CYS A 48 20.62 16.05 6.92
CA CYS A 48 21.17 14.72 6.86
C CYS A 48 22.15 14.54 5.68
N ARG A 49 23.06 13.56 5.82
CA ARG A 49 24.08 13.25 4.80
C ARG A 49 23.52 12.93 3.40
N LEU A 50 22.26 12.49 3.31
CA LEU A 50 21.59 12.12 2.05
C LEU A 50 20.73 13.26 1.49
N CYS A 51 20.41 14.25 2.33
CA CYS A 51 19.43 15.28 2.05
C CYS A 51 19.90 16.16 0.88
N ALA A 52 21.15 16.62 0.90
CA ALA A 52 21.70 17.46 -0.17
C ALA A 52 21.68 16.77 -1.54
N ARG A 53 21.99 15.46 -1.59
CA ARG A 53 21.95 14.69 -2.84
C ARG A 53 20.52 14.52 -3.33
N ALA A 54 19.61 14.11 -2.45
CA ALA A 54 18.19 13.94 -2.77
C ALA A 54 17.54 15.25 -3.24
N GLU A 55 17.84 16.37 -2.60
CA GLU A 55 17.34 17.68 -3.02
C GLU A 55 17.87 18.10 -4.39
N LYS A 56 19.16 17.82 -4.67
CA LYS A 56 19.75 18.08 -5.98
C LYS A 56 19.05 17.25 -7.08
N GLU A 57 18.92 15.94 -6.88
CA GLU A 57 18.23 15.03 -7.81
C GLU A 57 16.78 15.47 -8.05
N LEU A 58 16.05 15.85 -6.98
CA LEU A 58 14.68 16.35 -7.12
C LEU A 58 14.61 17.62 -7.98
N ASN A 59 15.49 18.58 -7.73
CA ASN A 59 15.50 19.84 -8.46
C ASN A 59 15.85 19.63 -9.95
N GLU A 60 16.77 18.70 -10.26
CA GLU A 60 17.11 18.35 -11.64
C GLU A 60 15.89 17.79 -12.38
N ILE A 61 15.20 16.79 -11.81
CA ILE A 61 14.00 16.19 -12.38
C ILE A 61 12.87 17.22 -12.55
N VAL A 62 12.60 18.04 -11.52
CA VAL A 62 11.56 19.06 -11.59
C VAL A 62 11.85 20.09 -12.68
N ASN A 63 13.11 20.50 -12.84
CA ASN A 63 13.51 21.43 -13.89
C ASN A 63 13.40 20.81 -15.29
N GLU A 64 13.73 19.54 -15.45
CA GLU A 64 13.57 18.79 -16.69
C GLU A 64 12.09 18.72 -17.11
N LEU A 65 11.19 18.37 -16.18
CA LEU A 65 9.75 18.34 -16.42
C LEU A 65 9.20 19.72 -16.80
N HIS A 66 9.66 20.79 -16.13
CA HIS A 66 9.26 22.15 -16.48
C HIS A 66 9.74 22.56 -17.88
N ARG A 67 10.97 22.20 -18.28
CA ARG A 67 11.52 22.54 -19.60
C ARG A 67 10.86 21.76 -20.73
N SER A 68 10.50 20.51 -20.48
CA SER A 68 9.85 19.66 -21.47
C SER A 68 8.44 20.13 -21.83
N GLY A 69 7.87 21.07 -21.05
CA GLY A 69 6.56 21.66 -21.35
C GLY A 69 5.41 20.66 -21.28
N LEU A 70 5.62 19.49 -20.65
CA LEU A 70 4.60 18.47 -20.53
C LEU A 70 3.39 19.05 -19.78
N ALA A 71 2.21 18.86 -20.37
CA ALA A 71 0.97 19.40 -19.85
C ALA A 71 0.52 18.71 -18.55
N THR A 72 0.98 17.48 -18.29
CA THR A 72 0.56 16.67 -17.16
C THR A 72 1.40 16.96 -15.91
N LYS A 73 0.73 17.29 -14.81
CA LYS A 73 1.38 17.35 -13.49
C LYS A 73 1.76 15.93 -13.04
N PRO A 74 2.93 15.74 -12.41
CA PRO A 74 3.38 14.41 -12.02
C PRO A 74 2.55 13.83 -10.88
N VAL A 75 2.60 12.51 -10.76
CA VAL A 75 2.15 11.76 -9.58
C VAL A 75 3.32 11.65 -8.61
N PHE A 76 3.09 12.00 -7.36
CA PHE A 76 4.12 11.95 -6.32
C PHE A 76 4.02 10.64 -5.53
N LEU A 77 5.11 9.89 -5.44
CA LEU A 77 5.21 8.64 -4.68
C LEU A 77 6.21 8.81 -3.53
N SER A 78 5.78 8.47 -2.32
CA SER A 78 6.59 8.50 -1.10
C SER A 78 6.31 7.26 -0.25
N HIS A 79 7.26 6.82 0.58
CA HIS A 79 6.97 5.77 1.55
C HIS A 79 6.24 6.33 2.78
N PHE A 80 6.74 7.42 3.36
CA PHE A 80 6.10 8.07 4.50
C PHE A 80 4.95 8.97 4.04
N PRO A 81 3.81 8.98 4.76
CA PRO A 81 2.73 9.92 4.52
C PRO A 81 3.19 11.35 4.62
N LEU A 82 2.50 12.22 3.88
CA LEU A 82 2.60 13.65 4.12
C LEU A 82 2.05 13.98 5.50
N TYR A 83 2.43 15.15 6.01
CA TYR A 83 2.04 15.60 7.32
C TYR A 83 0.52 15.61 7.49
N ARG A 84 0.05 14.89 8.52
CA ARG A 84 -1.31 14.99 9.06
C ARG A 84 -1.27 14.68 10.55
N ALA A 85 -2.15 15.31 11.33
CA ALA A 85 -2.11 15.21 12.78
C ALA A 85 -2.48 13.82 13.31
N SER A 86 -3.38 13.12 12.61
CA SER A 86 -3.83 11.77 12.91
C SER A 86 -4.57 11.21 11.70
N ASP A 87 -4.97 9.94 11.76
CA ASP A 87 -5.82 9.30 10.76
C ASP A 87 -7.32 9.49 11.05
N ALA A 88 -7.69 10.39 11.98
CA ALA A 88 -9.07 10.59 12.42
C ALA A 88 -9.99 11.12 11.30
N ASN A 89 -9.41 11.86 10.36
CA ASN A 89 -10.12 12.42 9.21
C ASN A 89 -10.00 11.55 7.94
N CYS A 90 -9.40 10.36 8.03
CA CYS A 90 -9.37 9.43 6.90
C CYS A 90 -10.79 8.99 6.56
N SER A 91 -11.19 9.14 5.30
CA SER A 91 -12.56 8.89 4.84
C SER A 91 -13.14 7.54 5.30
N LEU A 92 -14.23 7.59 6.08
CA LEU A 92 -15.36 6.69 6.39
C LEU A 92 -15.29 5.14 6.26
N TRP A 93 -14.20 4.53 5.83
CA TRP A 93 -14.08 3.06 5.77
C TRP A 93 -13.69 2.54 7.15
N ARG A 94 -14.70 2.42 8.02
CA ARG A 94 -14.66 1.97 9.41
C ARG A 94 -13.62 0.88 9.68
N GLN A 95 -12.48 1.30 10.22
CA GLN A 95 -11.76 0.53 11.22
C GLN A 95 -11.82 1.30 12.55
N SER A 96 -11.79 0.54 13.64
CA SER A 96 -12.09 0.99 15.01
C SER A 96 -11.36 2.26 15.45
N SER A 97 -12.13 3.17 16.04
CA SER A 97 -11.89 4.61 16.28
C SER A 97 -10.75 5.00 17.25
N LEU A 98 -10.08 4.04 17.90
CA LEU A 98 -9.01 4.35 18.87
C LEU A 98 -7.65 4.58 18.18
N SER A 99 -7.27 3.73 17.23
CA SER A 99 -5.99 3.86 16.51
C SER A 99 -5.97 5.10 15.61
N GLN A 100 -7.09 5.40 14.94
CA GLN A 100 -7.20 6.53 14.02
C GLN A 100 -7.09 7.89 14.72
N SER A 101 -7.50 7.97 16.00
CA SER A 101 -7.42 9.20 16.79
C SER A 101 -6.04 9.43 17.41
N THR A 102 -5.11 8.49 17.27
CA THR A 102 -3.76 8.61 17.81
C THR A 102 -3.02 9.68 17.03
N ARG A 103 -2.35 10.58 17.75
CA ARG A 103 -1.61 11.67 17.14
C ARG A 103 -0.33 11.10 16.51
N HIS A 104 -0.14 11.39 15.23
CA HIS A 104 1.07 11.02 14.51
C HIS A 104 2.26 11.81 15.02
N LYS A 105 3.40 11.13 15.13
CA LYS A 105 4.70 11.72 15.41
C LYS A 105 5.39 12.07 14.09
N GLU A 106 5.70 13.35 13.90
CA GLU A 106 6.50 13.81 12.78
C GLU A 106 7.87 13.12 12.76
N ARG A 107 8.39 12.90 11.55
CA ARG A 107 9.65 12.19 11.28
C ARG A 107 9.68 10.72 11.69
N TYR A 108 8.51 10.17 12.01
CA TYR A 108 8.37 8.79 12.45
C TYR A 108 7.14 8.11 11.85
N ASP A 109 5.94 8.63 12.09
CA ASP A 109 4.70 8.10 11.50
C ASP A 109 4.38 8.79 10.17
N VAL A 110 4.76 10.07 10.06
CA VAL A 110 4.53 10.95 8.92
C VAL A 110 5.73 11.87 8.72
N LEU A 111 5.89 12.44 7.53
CA LEU A 111 6.87 13.52 7.28
C LEU A 111 6.55 14.75 8.12
N SER A 112 7.57 15.58 8.39
CA SER A 112 7.35 16.88 9.03
C SER A 112 6.44 17.77 8.18
N ARG A 113 5.77 18.73 8.83
CA ARG A 113 4.95 19.72 8.12
C ARG A 113 5.77 20.48 7.08
N GLU A 114 6.94 20.95 7.47
CA GLU A 114 7.85 21.72 6.61
C GLU A 114 8.33 20.89 5.41
N ALA A 115 8.68 19.62 5.64
CA ALA A 115 9.07 18.69 4.59
C ALA A 115 7.94 18.48 3.57
N SER A 116 6.72 18.25 4.08
CA SER A 116 5.53 18.04 3.27
C SER A 116 5.19 19.25 2.41
N ASP A 117 5.17 20.44 3.01
CA ASP A 117 4.90 21.70 2.32
C ASP A 117 5.96 22.00 1.25
N ASN A 118 7.24 21.76 1.56
CA ASN A 118 8.34 21.95 0.62
C ASN A 118 8.25 21.00 -0.58
N LEU A 119 7.96 19.71 -0.34
CA LEU A 119 7.79 18.71 -1.38
C LEU A 119 6.61 19.05 -2.30
N LEU A 120 5.44 19.37 -1.73
CA LEU A 120 4.25 19.78 -2.49
C LEU A 120 4.53 21.04 -3.32
N LYS A 121 5.21 22.03 -2.75
CA LYS A 121 5.59 23.28 -3.44
C LYS A 121 6.54 23.04 -4.61
N LYS A 122 7.53 22.16 -4.44
CA LYS A 122 8.53 21.84 -5.47
C LYS A 122 7.94 20.99 -6.59
N ILE A 123 7.27 19.89 -6.23
CA ILE A 123 6.77 18.89 -7.18
C ILE A 123 5.47 19.33 -7.87
N LYS A 124 4.60 20.07 -7.16
CA LYS A 124 3.26 20.50 -7.61
C LYS A 124 2.45 19.34 -8.21
N PRO A 125 2.32 18.21 -7.50
CA PRO A 125 1.72 17.01 -8.07
C PRO A 125 0.22 17.18 -8.33
N ARG A 126 -0.33 16.29 -9.18
CA ARG A 126 -1.80 16.11 -9.29
C ARG A 126 -2.36 15.15 -8.23
N LEU A 127 -1.54 14.19 -7.80
CA LEU A 127 -1.95 13.05 -6.97
C LEU A 127 -0.75 12.57 -6.18
N VAL A 128 -0.97 12.18 -4.93
CA VAL A 128 0.07 11.65 -4.04
C VAL A 128 -0.28 10.24 -3.59
N PHE A 129 0.68 9.32 -3.64
CA PHE A 129 0.57 8.01 -3.00
C PHE A 129 1.65 7.85 -1.94
N THR A 130 1.22 7.43 -0.76
CA THR A 130 2.08 7.19 0.40
C THR A 130 1.87 5.80 0.98
N ALA A 131 2.62 5.40 2.00
CA ALA A 131 2.46 4.09 2.65
C ALA A 131 2.77 4.21 4.15
N HIS A 132 3.61 3.33 4.70
CA HIS A 132 4.12 3.32 6.07
C HIS A 132 3.12 2.93 7.17
N THR A 133 1.95 3.56 7.26
CA THR A 133 0.98 3.29 8.35
C THR A 133 0.30 1.92 8.23
N HIS A 134 0.50 1.24 7.10
CA HIS A 134 -0.14 -0.02 6.72
C HIS A 134 -1.65 0.04 6.54
N ASP A 135 -2.24 1.22 6.74
CA ASP A 135 -3.66 1.49 6.65
C ASP A 135 -4.03 2.24 5.39
N PHE A 136 -5.25 1.99 4.92
CA PHE A 136 -5.85 2.75 3.84
C PHE A 136 -6.33 4.10 4.39
N CYS A 137 -5.86 5.20 3.78
CA CYS A 137 -6.35 6.53 4.11
C CYS A 137 -6.45 7.39 2.85
N TYR A 138 -7.49 8.23 2.82
CA TYR A 138 -7.60 9.36 1.89
C TYR A 138 -7.47 10.65 2.69
N THR A 139 -6.56 11.52 2.28
CA THR A 139 -6.35 12.85 2.87
C THR A 139 -6.27 13.88 1.75
N GLU A 140 -6.72 15.10 2.02
CA GLU A 140 -6.63 16.23 1.09
C GLU A 140 -5.63 17.26 1.63
N HIS A 141 -4.70 17.66 0.77
CA HIS A 141 -3.75 18.73 1.03
C HIS A 141 -4.10 19.94 0.19
N THR A 142 -3.71 21.12 0.63
CA THR A 142 -3.94 22.36 -0.11
C THR A 142 -2.60 23.00 -0.46
N ASP A 143 -2.34 23.19 -1.75
CA ASP A 143 -1.17 23.95 -2.20
C ASP A 143 -1.34 25.45 -1.86
N ILE A 144 -0.25 26.21 -1.93
CA ILE A 144 -0.17 27.65 -1.68
C ILE A 144 -1.18 28.44 -2.54
N LYS A 145 -1.56 27.90 -3.71
CA LYS A 145 -2.57 28.48 -4.61
C LYS A 145 -4.02 28.08 -4.29
N GLY A 146 -4.27 27.39 -3.17
CA GLY A 146 -5.59 26.90 -2.80
C GLY A 146 -6.05 25.67 -3.60
N LYS A 147 -5.18 25.05 -4.39
CA LYS A 147 -5.52 23.83 -5.14
C LYS A 147 -5.49 22.63 -4.20
N VAL A 148 -6.56 21.85 -4.20
CA VAL A 148 -6.63 20.57 -3.49
C VAL A 148 -5.76 19.51 -4.20
N ILE A 149 -4.96 18.80 -3.43
CA ILE A 149 -4.09 17.71 -3.84
C ILE A 149 -4.50 16.46 -3.03
N PRO A 150 -5.08 15.44 -3.68
CA PRO A 150 -5.42 14.19 -3.00
C PRO A 150 -4.18 13.35 -2.67
N GLU A 151 -4.14 12.83 -1.46
CA GLU A 151 -3.18 11.82 -0.98
C GLU A 151 -3.92 10.51 -0.66
N TRP A 152 -3.41 9.40 -1.20
CA TRP A 152 -3.84 8.05 -0.87
C TRP A 152 -2.72 7.29 -0.16
N THR A 153 -2.94 6.86 1.08
CA THR A 153 -2.02 5.98 1.80
C THR A 153 -2.34 4.53 1.47
N VAL A 154 -1.40 3.87 0.79
CA VAL A 154 -1.48 2.49 0.31
C VAL A 154 -1.40 1.53 1.51
N PRO A 155 -2.40 0.66 1.71
CA PRO A 155 -2.42 -0.30 2.79
C PRO A 155 -1.40 -1.43 2.59
N SER A 156 -1.13 -2.18 3.67
CA SER A 156 -0.31 -3.40 3.58
C SER A 156 -1.04 -4.50 2.81
N PHE A 157 -0.31 -5.11 1.85
CA PHE A 157 -0.77 -6.32 1.14
C PHE A 157 -0.62 -7.61 1.96
N SER A 158 0.09 -7.57 3.10
CA SER A 158 0.41 -8.76 3.90
C SER A 158 -0.35 -8.81 5.22
N TRP A 159 -0.75 -10.02 5.61
CA TRP A 159 -1.28 -10.35 6.94
C TRP A 159 -0.31 -10.04 8.09
N ARG A 160 1.00 -9.93 7.80
CA ARG A 160 2.03 -9.63 8.81
C ARG A 160 1.73 -8.38 9.63
N ASN A 161 1.10 -7.39 9.02
CA ASN A 161 0.84 -6.09 9.64
C ASN A 161 -0.63 -5.91 10.05
N ARG A 162 -1.55 -6.61 9.39
CA ARG A 162 -3.00 -6.41 9.53
C ARG A 162 -3.78 -7.68 9.20
N ASP A 163 -4.85 -7.93 9.95
CA ASP A 163 -5.78 -9.03 9.66
C ASP A 163 -6.50 -8.86 8.31
N ASP A 164 -6.70 -7.62 7.84
CA ASP A 164 -7.45 -7.27 6.63
C ASP A 164 -6.60 -6.59 5.54
N PRO A 165 -5.66 -7.32 4.90
CA PRO A 165 -4.80 -6.76 3.89
C PRO A 165 -5.59 -6.34 2.65
N SER A 166 -5.01 -5.42 1.91
CA SER A 166 -5.63 -4.87 0.72
C SER A 166 -4.57 -4.27 -0.20
N PHE A 167 -5.00 -3.94 -1.41
CA PHE A 167 -4.20 -3.21 -2.39
C PHE A 167 -5.02 -2.11 -3.05
N MET A 168 -4.34 -1.24 -3.78
CA MET A 168 -4.96 -0.22 -4.60
C MET A 168 -4.74 -0.51 -6.07
N LEU A 169 -5.75 -0.16 -6.87
CA LEU A 169 -5.64 -0.10 -8.32
C LEU A 169 -5.80 1.35 -8.76
N LEU A 170 -4.79 1.86 -9.48
CA LEU A 170 -4.81 3.16 -10.12
C LEU A 170 -5.08 2.97 -11.61
N SER A 171 -6.18 3.55 -12.09
CA SER A 171 -6.40 3.80 -13.51
C SER A 171 -6.14 5.28 -13.74
N ILE A 172 -5.19 5.63 -14.60
CA ILE A 172 -4.77 7.00 -14.80
C ILE A 172 -4.59 7.30 -16.30
N THR A 173 -4.98 8.50 -16.68
CA THR A 173 -4.81 9.09 -18.02
C THR A 173 -4.30 10.52 -17.83
N THR A 174 -3.96 11.21 -18.92
CA THR A 174 -3.55 12.62 -18.89
C THR A 174 -4.50 13.54 -18.11
N ASN A 175 -5.82 13.33 -18.23
CA ASN A 175 -6.85 14.23 -17.69
C ASN A 175 -7.72 13.63 -16.58
N ASN A 176 -7.64 12.33 -16.34
CA ASN A 176 -8.51 11.65 -15.38
C ASN A 176 -7.75 10.60 -14.57
N GLU A 177 -8.23 10.34 -13.36
CA GLU A 177 -7.75 9.28 -12.50
C GLU A 177 -8.90 8.59 -11.77
N ARG A 178 -8.73 7.30 -11.50
CA ARG A 178 -9.62 6.53 -10.65
C ARG A 178 -8.79 5.63 -9.77
N VAL A 179 -8.96 5.77 -8.46
CA VAL A 179 -8.33 4.91 -7.45
C VAL A 179 -9.39 3.98 -6.89
N SER A 180 -9.10 2.68 -6.88
CA SER A 180 -9.97 1.65 -6.31
C SER A 180 -9.25 0.91 -5.18
N HIS A 181 -9.93 0.74 -4.05
CA HIS A 181 -9.45 -0.06 -2.93
C HIS A 181 -9.99 -1.48 -3.02
N CYS A 182 -9.08 -2.46 -3.07
CA CYS A 182 -9.41 -3.87 -3.24
C CYS A 182 -9.00 -4.66 -2.00
N ARG A 183 -9.96 -5.28 -1.32
CA ARG A 183 -9.70 -6.08 -0.11
C ARG A 183 -9.29 -7.49 -0.47
N LEU A 184 -8.36 -8.03 0.32
CA LEU A 184 -8.02 -9.45 0.32
C LEU A 184 -8.79 -10.17 1.45
N PRO A 185 -8.84 -11.51 1.41
CA PRO A 185 -9.38 -12.29 2.52
C PRO A 185 -8.67 -11.97 3.84
N ARG A 186 -9.44 -11.92 4.93
CA ARG A 186 -8.87 -11.71 6.27
C ARG A 186 -8.12 -12.95 6.74
N GLU A 187 -7.00 -12.75 7.44
CA GLU A 187 -6.19 -13.85 7.99
C GLU A 187 -7.03 -14.75 8.87
N SER A 188 -7.76 -14.13 9.81
CA SER A 188 -8.69 -14.80 10.71
C SER A 188 -9.72 -15.63 9.95
N THR A 189 -10.31 -15.09 8.89
CA THR A 189 -11.32 -15.80 8.08
C THR A 189 -10.71 -17.00 7.37
N VAL A 190 -9.48 -16.88 6.85
CA VAL A 190 -8.77 -17.99 6.22
C VAL A 190 -8.46 -19.09 7.24
N PHE A 191 -7.90 -18.75 8.41
CA PHE A 191 -7.63 -19.74 9.46
C PHE A 191 -8.89 -20.43 9.99
N TRP A 192 -9.98 -19.68 10.19
CA TRP A 192 -11.26 -20.28 10.57
C TRP A 192 -11.78 -21.23 9.49
N SER A 193 -11.66 -20.87 8.22
CA SER A 193 -12.09 -21.74 7.11
C SER A 193 -11.31 -23.06 7.07
N TYR A 194 -10.00 -23.03 7.32
CA TYR A 194 -9.17 -24.23 7.42
C TYR A 194 -9.49 -25.06 8.66
N GLY A 195 -9.72 -24.41 9.81
CA GLY A 195 -10.12 -25.08 11.04
C GLY A 195 -11.45 -25.82 10.89
N ILE A 196 -12.46 -25.16 10.31
CA ILE A 196 -13.76 -25.77 10.02
C ILE A 196 -13.61 -26.92 9.01
N GLY A 197 -12.84 -26.71 7.93
CA GLY A 197 -12.60 -27.73 6.92
C GLY A 197 -11.92 -28.98 7.49
N ALA A 198 -10.88 -28.80 8.31
CA ALA A 198 -10.19 -29.89 8.99
C ALA A 198 -11.10 -30.62 9.99
N PHE A 199 -11.91 -29.88 10.75
CA PHE A 199 -12.89 -30.46 11.66
C PHE A 199 -13.92 -31.32 10.92
N LEU A 200 -14.49 -30.81 9.82
CA LEU A 200 -15.44 -31.56 9.00
C LEU A 200 -14.80 -32.80 8.36
N LEU A 201 -13.54 -32.71 7.93
CA LEU A 201 -12.80 -33.85 7.38
C LEU A 201 -12.55 -34.94 8.44
N ILE A 202 -12.10 -34.55 9.64
CA ILE A 202 -11.90 -35.48 10.76
C ILE A 202 -13.23 -36.13 11.15
N PHE A 203 -14.30 -35.34 11.27
CA PHE A 203 -15.64 -35.84 11.54
C PHE A 203 -16.09 -36.84 10.48
N TYR A 204 -15.87 -36.54 9.20
CA TYR A 204 -16.17 -37.46 8.10
C TYR A 204 -15.38 -38.76 8.18
N ILE A 205 -14.08 -38.72 8.53
CA ILE A 205 -13.27 -39.94 8.66
C ILE A 205 -13.75 -40.80 9.84
N LEU A 206 -14.02 -40.18 11.00
CA LEU A 206 -14.42 -40.90 12.22
C LEU A 206 -15.83 -41.49 12.14
N PHE A 207 -16.77 -40.79 11.49
CA PHE A 207 -18.19 -41.17 11.48
C PHE A 207 -18.70 -41.62 10.11
N GLY A 208 -18.08 -41.17 9.01
CA GLY A 208 -18.43 -41.55 7.63
C GLY A 208 -17.85 -42.89 7.18
N GLY A 209 -16.79 -43.37 7.82
CA GLY A 209 -16.23 -44.72 7.63
C GLY A 209 -17.09 -45.86 8.19
N ARG A 210 -18.16 -45.54 8.95
CA ARG A 210 -19.15 -46.51 9.43
C ARG A 210 -20.35 -46.59 8.47
N ARG A 211 -20.11 -46.85 7.19
CA ARG A 211 -21.15 -47.50 6.38
C ARG A 211 -21.06 -49.00 6.67
N PRO A 212 -22.12 -49.65 7.21
CA PRO A 212 -22.10 -51.09 7.40
C PRO A 212 -21.88 -51.75 6.04
N LEU A 213 -21.03 -52.77 6.02
CA LEU A 213 -20.73 -53.66 4.89
C LEU A 213 -21.97 -54.43 4.36
N GLY A 214 -23.20 -53.98 4.65
CA GLY A 214 -24.46 -54.69 4.42
C GLY A 214 -25.26 -54.25 3.20
N TRP A 215 -24.89 -53.17 2.50
CA TRP A 215 -25.66 -52.71 1.32
C TRP A 215 -25.25 -53.35 -0.01
N PHE A 216 -24.12 -54.07 -0.06
CA PHE A 216 -23.77 -54.91 -1.21
C PHE A 216 -24.31 -56.35 -1.10
N ALA A 217 -24.79 -56.78 0.07
CA ALA A 217 -25.30 -58.14 0.26
C ALA A 217 -26.77 -58.34 -0.17
N PHE A 218 -27.55 -57.26 -0.39
CA PHE A 218 -28.98 -57.38 -0.68
C PHE A 218 -29.36 -57.50 -2.16
N CYS A 219 -28.40 -57.41 -3.09
CA CYS A 219 -28.69 -57.60 -4.53
C CYS A 219 -28.53 -59.05 -5.04
N PHE A 220 -28.01 -59.99 -4.24
CA PHE A 220 -27.76 -61.36 -4.71
C PHE A 220 -28.82 -62.41 -4.34
N LEU A 221 -29.84 -62.07 -3.54
CA LEU A 221 -30.88 -63.03 -3.13
C LEU A 221 -32.23 -62.96 -3.89
N ARG A 222 -32.34 -62.18 -4.98
CA ARG A 222 -33.59 -62.08 -5.77
C ARG A 222 -33.56 -62.81 -7.12
N LYS A 223 -32.70 -63.82 -7.29
CA LYS A 223 -32.72 -64.75 -8.44
C LYS A 223 -32.51 -66.19 -7.98
N ARG A 224 -33.56 -66.83 -7.44
CA ARG A 224 -33.78 -68.31 -7.50
C ARG A 224 -35.09 -68.71 -6.81
N ILE A 225 -36.22 -68.38 -7.42
CA ILE A 225 -37.44 -69.20 -7.32
C ILE A 225 -38.09 -69.20 -8.70
N LYS A 226 -37.80 -70.25 -9.47
CA LYS A 226 -38.65 -70.78 -10.55
C LYS A 226 -38.63 -72.29 -10.36
N LEU A 227 -39.71 -72.81 -9.79
CA LEU A 227 -40.35 -74.09 -10.04
C LEU A 227 -41.72 -74.00 -9.38
#